data_AF-A8NZP2-F1
#
_entry.id   AF-A8NZP2-F1
#
_cell.length_a   1.000
_cell.length_b   1.000
_cell.length_c   1.000
_cell.angle_alpha   90.00
_cell.angle_beta   90.00
_cell.angle_gamma   90.00
#
_symmetry.space_group_name_H-M   'P 1'
#
loop_
_entity.id
_entity.type
_entity.pdbx_description
1 polymer ?
#
loop_
_entity_poly.entity_id
_entity_poly.type
_entity_poly.pdbx_seq_one_letter_code
_entity_poly.pdbx_strand_id
1 'polypeptide(L)'
;MSMAIHSLLSRDAPSNATATLDSFSEEIKCYNLPYGILGFISHVLTYYTIVCLWFGRKPLWPFSRVSYSRFDLALGGIGLLVSTLLSIVTIIRCREAWQLLVIAIWKMSMSLLNGVTAVHVAILFTMKKIRLKRERKKRPGASREASEDSAVTVVSKDATGEQSAVEEKDEEAAKDGKGEDEKDGDSAPGQESETPISVAIDPLKWVAWWILLYIPGMFAGIVGLMALVVKARDHAGVRKLTAGFYTIVGAGALVVGLGIVCRLRKQNDLGQPERAKRIIVGGLVWIVGSFSILAVFYSDWALGMMAGNLSGLPSGDNSALYWTYWISKRLPMFSL
;
A
#
# COMPACT_ATOMS: atom_id res chain seq x y z
N MET A 1 -35.46 40.67 35.87
CA MET A 1 -34.34 41.52 35.44
C MET A 1 -33.03 40.73 35.39
N SER A 2 -33.00 39.55 34.73
CA SER A 2 -31.80 38.66 34.71
C SER A 2 -31.70 37.83 33.42
N MET A 3 -31.98 38.45 32.27
CA MET A 3 -31.80 37.84 30.93
C MET A 3 -30.98 38.74 29.97
N ALA A 4 -30.79 40.02 30.29
CA ALA A 4 -30.15 40.99 29.38
C ALA A 4 -28.62 40.88 29.29
N ILE A 5 -27.95 40.23 30.25
CA ILE A 5 -26.48 40.20 30.33
C ILE A 5 -25.87 39.10 29.44
N HIS A 6 -26.61 38.03 29.14
CA HIS A 6 -26.09 36.91 28.34
C HIS A 6 -25.98 37.21 26.83
N SER A 7 -26.56 38.32 26.35
CA SER A 7 -26.55 38.72 24.94
C SER A 7 -25.31 39.56 24.54
N LEU A 8 -24.62 40.18 25.50
CA LEU A 8 -23.49 41.10 25.22
C LEU A 8 -22.11 40.43 25.19
N LEU A 9 -22.04 39.11 25.47
CA LEU A 9 -20.81 38.31 25.35
C LEU A 9 -20.69 37.56 24.02
N SER A 10 -21.73 37.57 23.18
CA SER A 10 -21.63 37.14 21.77
C SER A 10 -21.10 38.30 20.91
N ARG A 11 -19.94 38.85 21.27
CA ARG A 11 -19.32 39.95 20.52
C ARG A 11 -18.67 39.40 19.28
N ASP A 12 -19.34 39.59 18.15
CA ASP A 12 -18.89 39.17 16.83
C ASP A 12 -17.47 39.65 16.53
N ALA A 13 -16.55 38.69 16.37
CA ALA A 13 -15.23 38.91 15.78
C ALA A 13 -15.01 37.95 14.59
N PRO A 14 -15.87 37.95 13.55
CA PRO A 14 -15.91 36.89 12.54
C PRO A 14 -15.11 37.23 11.27
N SER A 15 -14.44 38.39 11.22
CA SER A 15 -13.86 38.95 9.99
C SER A 15 -12.55 38.31 9.53
N ASN A 16 -11.70 37.88 10.46
CA ASN A 16 -10.31 37.53 10.11
C ASN A 16 -10.15 36.04 9.76
N ALA A 17 -10.89 35.15 10.43
CA ALA A 17 -10.80 33.71 10.19
C ALA A 17 -11.51 33.27 8.90
N THR A 18 -12.57 33.97 8.50
CA THR A 18 -13.24 33.77 7.20
C THR A 18 -12.33 34.19 6.06
N ALA A 19 -11.78 35.42 6.12
CA ALA A 19 -10.86 35.92 5.11
C ALA A 19 -9.61 35.04 4.89
N THR A 20 -9.06 34.41 5.94
CA THR A 20 -7.93 33.47 5.78
C THR A 20 -8.33 32.14 5.13
N LEU A 21 -9.56 31.66 5.38
CA LEU A 21 -10.10 30.46 4.73
C LEU A 21 -10.47 30.73 3.27
N ASP A 22 -11.04 31.90 2.96
CA ASP A 22 -11.35 32.30 1.58
C ASP A 22 -10.07 32.44 0.75
N SER A 23 -9.02 33.08 1.31
CA SER A 23 -7.70 33.15 0.69
C SER A 23 -7.10 31.75 0.43
N PHE A 24 -7.24 30.82 1.38
CA PHE A 24 -6.78 29.44 1.19
C PHE A 24 -7.63 28.67 0.15
N SER A 25 -8.93 28.93 0.09
CA SER A 25 -9.85 28.34 -0.89
C SER A 25 -9.54 28.80 -2.32
N GLU A 26 -9.03 30.02 -2.50
CA GLU A 26 -8.46 30.47 -3.78
C GLU A 26 -7.09 29.83 -4.05
N GLU A 27 -6.17 29.81 -3.08
CA GLU A 27 -4.84 29.17 -3.23
C GLU A 27 -4.94 27.68 -3.61
N ILE A 28 -5.87 26.92 -3.00
CA ILE A 28 -5.99 25.47 -3.25
C ILE A 28 -6.54 25.15 -4.65
N LYS A 29 -7.10 26.10 -5.41
CA LYS A 29 -7.54 25.85 -6.80
C LYS A 29 -6.40 25.47 -7.75
N CYS A 30 -5.14 25.76 -7.41
CA CYS A 30 -3.97 25.26 -8.15
C CYS A 30 -3.72 23.75 -7.94
N TYR A 31 -4.24 23.18 -6.83
CA TYR A 31 -3.83 21.89 -6.29
C TYR A 31 -4.73 20.75 -6.80
N ASN A 32 -4.31 20.12 -7.89
CA ASN A 32 -5.07 19.09 -8.60
C ASN A 32 -4.95 17.67 -8.01
N LEU A 33 -4.22 17.48 -6.90
CA LEU A 33 -3.99 16.17 -6.30
C LEU A 33 -5.11 15.80 -5.32
N PRO A 34 -5.51 14.52 -5.21
CA PRO A 34 -6.57 14.10 -4.31
C PRO A 34 -6.22 14.36 -2.84
N TYR A 35 -7.20 14.92 -2.13
CA TYR A 35 -7.21 15.19 -0.68
C TYR A 35 -8.59 14.82 -0.12
N GLY A 36 -8.87 15.09 1.17
CA GLY A 36 -10.14 14.74 1.81
C GLY A 36 -10.39 13.23 1.82
N ILE A 37 -11.66 12.83 1.79
CA ILE A 37 -12.08 11.41 1.78
C ILE A 37 -11.51 10.67 0.57
N LEU A 38 -11.53 11.27 -0.64
CA LEU A 38 -10.97 10.64 -1.84
C LEU A 38 -9.44 10.51 -1.78
N GLY A 39 -8.73 11.46 -1.16
CA GLY A 39 -7.31 11.36 -0.82
C GLY A 39 -7.03 10.21 0.16
N PHE A 40 -7.81 10.12 1.24
CA PHE A 40 -7.68 9.07 2.24
C PHE A 40 -7.88 7.67 1.63
N ILE A 41 -8.97 7.45 0.89
CA ILE A 41 -9.25 6.19 0.17
C ILE A 41 -8.11 5.89 -0.81
N SER A 42 -7.64 6.90 -1.54
CA SER A 42 -6.50 6.80 -2.46
C SER A 42 -5.22 6.32 -1.76
N HIS A 43 -4.92 6.78 -0.54
CA HIS A 43 -3.75 6.31 0.20
C HIS A 43 -3.93 4.93 0.82
N VAL A 44 -5.10 4.60 1.38
CA VAL A 44 -5.44 3.25 1.87
C VAL A 44 -5.25 2.21 0.75
N LEU A 45 -5.82 2.47 -0.42
CA LEU A 45 -5.70 1.58 -1.59
C LEU A 45 -4.26 1.45 -2.10
N THR A 46 -3.45 2.51 -2.01
CA THR A 46 -2.01 2.45 -2.34
C THR A 46 -1.24 1.57 -1.35
N TYR A 47 -1.44 1.73 -0.04
CA TYR A 47 -0.79 0.86 0.96
C TYR A 47 -1.22 -0.61 0.78
N TYR A 48 -2.50 -0.87 0.57
CA TYR A 48 -3.02 -2.20 0.26
C TYR A 48 -2.32 -2.83 -0.96
N THR A 49 -2.15 -2.08 -2.04
CA THR A 49 -1.45 -2.56 -3.26
C THR A 49 0.01 -2.91 -2.98
N ILE A 50 0.73 -2.06 -2.25
CA ILE A 50 2.13 -2.32 -1.85
C ILE A 50 2.22 -3.62 -1.05
N VAL A 51 1.31 -3.82 -0.08
CA VAL A 51 1.25 -5.04 0.74
C VAL A 51 0.94 -6.29 -0.10
N CYS A 52 -0.06 -6.24 -1.00
CA CYS A 52 -0.35 -7.34 -1.91
C CYS A 52 0.84 -7.72 -2.80
N LEU A 53 1.54 -6.73 -3.36
CA LEU A 53 2.71 -6.93 -4.21
C LEU A 53 3.90 -7.50 -3.42
N TRP A 54 4.11 -7.09 -2.17
CA TRP A 54 5.12 -7.69 -1.29
C TRP A 54 4.84 -9.17 -0.98
N PHE A 55 3.57 -9.57 -0.91
CA PHE A 55 3.17 -10.97 -0.78
C PHE A 55 3.01 -11.73 -2.12
N GLY A 56 3.31 -11.10 -3.27
CA GLY A 56 3.17 -11.71 -4.60
C GLY A 56 1.72 -12.05 -4.98
N ARG A 57 0.74 -11.33 -4.42
CA ARG A 57 -0.71 -11.51 -4.65
C ARG A 57 -1.28 -10.42 -5.54
N LYS A 58 -2.29 -10.74 -6.34
CA LYS A 58 -3.00 -9.76 -7.18
C LYS A 58 -3.78 -8.81 -6.26
N PRO A 59 -3.66 -7.48 -6.38
CA PRO A 59 -4.38 -6.55 -5.50
C PRO A 59 -5.91 -6.63 -5.67
N LEU A 60 -6.42 -6.77 -6.90
CA LEU A 60 -7.87 -6.98 -7.12
C LEU A 60 -8.37 -8.37 -6.73
N TRP A 61 -7.48 -9.37 -6.61
CA TRP A 61 -7.86 -10.75 -6.28
C TRP A 61 -6.79 -11.43 -5.40
N PRO A 62 -6.73 -11.12 -4.10
CA PRO A 62 -5.60 -11.48 -3.22
C PRO A 62 -5.39 -13.00 -3.08
N PHE A 63 -6.44 -13.79 -3.33
CA PHE A 63 -6.36 -15.25 -3.33
C PHE A 63 -5.54 -15.84 -4.48
N SER A 64 -5.36 -15.08 -5.57
CA SER A 64 -4.55 -15.49 -6.74
C SER A 64 -3.13 -14.96 -6.67
N ARG A 65 -2.17 -15.78 -7.10
CA ARG A 65 -0.76 -15.35 -7.32
C ARG A 65 -0.69 -14.47 -8.57
N VAL A 66 0.20 -13.48 -8.58
CA VAL A 66 0.40 -12.58 -9.74
C VAL A 66 0.93 -13.37 -10.94
N SER A 67 0.27 -13.24 -12.10
CA SER A 67 0.64 -13.95 -13.32
C SER A 67 1.47 -13.06 -14.25
N TYR A 68 2.64 -12.62 -13.76
CA TYR A 68 3.50 -11.60 -14.37
C TYR A 68 3.51 -11.62 -15.91
N SER A 69 2.75 -10.69 -16.47
CA SER A 69 2.62 -10.41 -17.89
C SER A 69 3.45 -9.18 -18.26
N ARG A 70 3.81 -9.07 -19.55
CA ARG A 70 4.34 -7.80 -20.09
C ARG A 70 3.33 -6.66 -19.95
N PHE A 71 2.04 -7.00 -19.88
CA PHE A 71 0.94 -6.07 -19.65
C PHE A 71 1.04 -5.37 -18.28
N ASP A 72 1.34 -6.11 -17.20
CA ASP A 72 1.48 -5.54 -15.85
C ASP A 72 2.60 -4.50 -15.78
N LEU A 73 3.73 -4.80 -16.45
CA LEU A 73 4.87 -3.91 -16.54
C LEU A 73 4.53 -2.64 -17.34
N ALA A 74 3.75 -2.77 -18.43
CA ALA A 74 3.27 -1.64 -19.22
C ALA A 74 2.28 -0.77 -18.43
N LEU A 75 1.29 -1.37 -17.75
CA LEU A 75 0.34 -0.64 -16.88
C LEU A 75 1.07 0.10 -15.75
N GLY A 76 2.03 -0.55 -15.09
CA GLY A 76 2.86 0.06 -14.06
C GLY A 76 3.68 1.24 -14.58
N GLY A 77 4.32 1.08 -15.74
CA GLY A 77 5.10 2.14 -16.39
C GLY A 77 4.25 3.33 -16.84
N ILE A 78 3.10 3.08 -17.49
CA ILE A 78 2.18 4.13 -17.94
C ILE A 78 1.58 4.88 -16.74
N GLY A 79 1.13 4.16 -15.70
CA GLY A 79 0.59 4.78 -14.48
C GLY A 79 1.62 5.64 -13.74
N LEU A 80 2.87 5.17 -13.66
CA LEU A 80 3.99 5.92 -13.10
C LEU A 80 4.28 7.18 -13.92
N LEU A 81 4.36 7.09 -15.25
CA LEU A 81 4.62 8.22 -16.14
C LEU A 81 3.52 9.29 -16.04
N VAL A 82 2.25 8.90 -16.21
CA VAL A 82 1.11 9.84 -16.21
C VAL A 82 0.95 10.52 -14.84
N SER A 83 1.04 9.75 -13.74
CA SER A 83 0.94 10.35 -12.39
C SER A 83 2.11 11.28 -12.07
N THR A 84 3.32 11.01 -12.59
CA THR A 84 4.48 11.90 -12.45
C THR A 84 4.28 13.20 -13.23
N LEU A 85 3.87 13.13 -14.50
CA LEU A 85 3.61 14.32 -15.33
C LEU A 85 2.54 15.23 -14.72
N LEU A 86 1.43 14.66 -14.24
CA LEU A 86 0.37 15.43 -13.57
C LEU A 86 0.80 16.01 -12.21
N SER A 87 1.71 15.33 -11.49
CA SER A 87 2.34 15.89 -10.28
C SER A 87 3.22 17.10 -10.62
N ILE A 88 4.02 17.01 -11.69
CA ILE A 88 4.86 18.12 -12.18
C ILE A 88 3.99 19.32 -12.59
N VAL A 89 2.90 19.12 -13.33
CA VAL A 89 1.96 20.19 -13.68
C VAL A 89 1.37 20.85 -12.43
N THR A 90 1.05 20.07 -11.39
CA THR A 90 0.56 20.62 -10.11
C THR A 90 1.63 21.44 -9.39
N ILE A 91 2.88 20.97 -9.36
CA ILE A 91 4.02 21.70 -8.77
C ILE A 91 4.26 23.04 -9.49
N ILE A 92 4.21 23.05 -10.82
CA ILE A 92 4.37 24.27 -11.63
C ILE A 92 3.22 25.27 -11.36
N ARG A 93 1.98 24.79 -11.29
CA ARG A 93 0.80 25.64 -11.01
C ARG A 93 0.80 26.22 -9.59
N CYS A 94 1.23 25.46 -8.59
CA CYS A 94 1.27 25.89 -7.19
C CYS A 94 2.61 26.53 -6.76
N ARG A 95 3.44 27.01 -7.71
CA ARG A 95 4.79 27.51 -7.41
C ARG A 95 4.84 28.67 -6.41
N GLU A 96 3.83 29.54 -6.42
CA GLU A 96 3.74 30.70 -5.49
C GLU A 96 3.33 30.26 -4.07
N ALA A 97 2.61 29.14 -3.95
CA ALA A 97 2.14 28.57 -2.69
C ALA A 97 3.10 27.48 -2.18
N TRP A 98 4.27 27.90 -1.66
CA TRP A 98 5.35 26.99 -1.23
C TRP A 98 4.88 25.84 -0.33
N GLN A 99 3.86 26.10 0.50
CA GLN A 99 3.26 25.15 1.43
C GLN A 99 2.56 24.00 0.69
N LEU A 100 1.78 24.31 -0.35
CA LEU A 100 1.13 23.33 -1.22
C LEU A 100 2.15 22.63 -2.13
N LEU A 101 3.21 23.33 -2.56
CA LEU A 101 4.29 22.79 -3.37
C LEU A 101 5.06 21.66 -2.65
N VAL A 102 5.46 21.84 -1.38
CA VAL A 102 6.16 20.77 -0.65
C VAL A 102 5.27 19.57 -0.34
N ILE A 103 3.97 19.79 -0.13
CA ILE A 103 2.97 18.71 0.00
C ILE A 103 2.79 17.98 -1.35
N ALA A 104 2.80 18.69 -2.47
CA ALA A 104 2.74 18.07 -3.80
C ALA A 104 3.99 17.22 -4.08
N ILE A 105 5.19 17.71 -3.75
CA ILE A 105 6.44 16.94 -3.83
C ILE A 105 6.36 15.67 -2.96
N TRP A 106 5.85 15.78 -1.73
CA TRP A 106 5.64 14.61 -0.87
C TRP A 106 4.68 13.58 -1.48
N LYS A 107 3.49 14.00 -1.93
CA LYS A 107 2.53 13.08 -2.58
C LYS A 107 3.09 12.49 -3.89
N MET A 108 3.89 13.24 -4.64
CA MET A 108 4.63 12.75 -5.80
C MET A 108 5.62 11.65 -5.38
N SER A 109 6.44 11.87 -4.35
CA SER A 109 7.41 10.87 -3.86
C SER A 109 6.74 9.57 -3.43
N MET A 110 5.54 9.64 -2.84
CA MET A 110 4.73 8.47 -2.50
C MET A 110 4.18 7.74 -3.74
N SER A 111 3.78 8.48 -4.78
CA SER A 111 3.32 7.90 -6.04
C SER A 111 4.47 7.19 -6.78
N LEU A 112 5.65 7.82 -6.81
CA LEU A 112 6.88 7.24 -7.34
C LEU A 112 7.25 5.96 -6.60
N LEU A 113 7.26 5.98 -5.26
CA LEU A 113 7.54 4.80 -4.42
C LEU A 113 6.63 3.60 -4.79
N ASN A 114 5.33 3.83 -4.95
CA ASN A 114 4.37 2.80 -5.33
C ASN A 114 4.64 2.24 -6.74
N GLY A 115 4.71 3.10 -7.76
CA GLY A 115 4.90 2.67 -9.15
C GLY A 115 6.25 2.01 -9.39
N VAL A 116 7.32 2.54 -8.79
CA VAL A 116 8.67 1.94 -8.85
C VAL A 116 8.70 0.60 -8.12
N THR A 117 8.04 0.45 -6.97
CA THR A 117 7.95 -0.85 -6.28
C THR A 117 7.26 -1.89 -7.16
N ALA A 118 6.15 -1.54 -7.81
CA ALA A 118 5.43 -2.44 -8.73
C ALA A 118 6.30 -2.86 -9.93
N VAL A 119 6.95 -1.89 -10.59
CA VAL A 119 7.86 -2.13 -11.73
C VAL A 119 9.06 -2.99 -11.30
N HIS A 120 9.67 -2.71 -10.15
CA HIS A 120 10.82 -3.44 -9.63
C HIS A 120 10.47 -4.91 -9.32
N VAL A 121 9.33 -5.15 -8.65
CA VAL A 121 8.83 -6.52 -8.39
C VAL A 121 8.59 -7.26 -9.71
N ALA A 122 7.91 -6.64 -10.69
CA ALA A 122 7.69 -7.26 -12.00
C ALA A 122 8.99 -7.60 -12.75
N ILE A 123 10.00 -6.74 -12.67
CA ILE A 123 11.35 -6.99 -13.24
C ILE A 123 12.02 -8.18 -12.54
N LEU A 124 12.04 -8.23 -11.20
CA LEU A 124 12.66 -9.33 -10.44
C LEU A 124 12.04 -10.69 -10.80
N PHE A 125 10.71 -10.79 -10.86
CA PHE A 125 10.03 -12.01 -11.26
C PHE A 125 10.30 -12.40 -12.72
N THR A 126 10.31 -11.41 -13.63
CA THR A 126 10.66 -11.64 -15.05
C THR A 126 12.09 -12.17 -15.21
N MET A 127 13.07 -11.55 -14.53
CA MET A 127 14.47 -11.99 -14.53
C MET A 127 14.60 -13.42 -13.99
N LYS A 128 13.91 -13.77 -12.91
CA LYS A 128 13.93 -15.13 -12.36
C LYS A 128 13.28 -16.15 -13.30
N LYS A 129 12.15 -15.82 -13.94
CA LYS A 129 11.50 -16.70 -14.94
C LYS A 129 12.42 -16.97 -16.13
N ILE A 130 13.15 -15.95 -16.61
CA ILE A 130 14.15 -16.09 -17.68
C ILE A 130 15.33 -16.99 -17.22
N ARG A 131 15.83 -16.79 -15.99
CA ARG A 131 16.90 -17.62 -15.42
C ARG A 131 16.52 -19.09 -15.35
N LEU A 132 15.33 -19.41 -14.82
CA LEU A 132 14.83 -20.78 -14.72
C LEU A 132 14.64 -21.43 -16.11
N LYS A 133 14.14 -20.68 -17.10
CA LYS A 133 14.06 -21.18 -18.49
C LYS A 133 15.44 -21.46 -19.10
N ARG A 134 16.46 -20.65 -18.79
CA ARG A 134 17.86 -20.89 -19.20
C ARG A 134 18.45 -22.13 -18.50
N GLU A 135 18.14 -22.34 -17.23
CA GLU A 135 18.59 -23.51 -16.46
C GLU A 135 17.93 -24.80 -16.97
N ARG A 136 16.62 -24.81 -17.28
CA ARG A 136 15.95 -25.92 -17.99
C ARG A 136 16.60 -26.19 -19.36
N LYS A 137 16.80 -25.17 -20.21
CA LYS A 137 17.44 -25.34 -21.53
C LYS A 137 18.89 -25.83 -21.48
N LYS A 138 19.60 -25.67 -20.35
CA LYS A 138 20.93 -26.22 -20.12
C LYS A 138 20.94 -27.70 -19.69
N ARG A 139 19.80 -28.30 -19.38
CA ARG A 139 19.66 -29.73 -19.00
C ARG A 139 18.78 -30.53 -19.98
N PRO A 140 19.00 -30.48 -21.30
CA PRO A 140 18.12 -31.15 -22.26
C PRO A 140 18.12 -32.68 -22.16
N GLY A 141 19.15 -33.30 -21.55
CA GLY A 141 19.21 -34.76 -21.34
C GLY A 141 18.51 -35.27 -20.08
N ALA A 142 18.48 -34.48 -19.00
CA ALA A 142 18.06 -34.97 -17.67
C ALA A 142 16.55 -35.22 -17.52
N SER A 143 15.72 -34.71 -18.44
CA SER A 143 14.27 -34.96 -18.44
C SER A 143 13.89 -36.28 -19.11
N ARG A 144 14.81 -36.96 -19.81
CA ARG A 144 14.50 -38.24 -20.47
C ARG A 144 14.58 -39.41 -19.49
N GLU A 145 15.61 -39.44 -18.64
CA GLU A 145 15.80 -40.47 -17.60
C GLU A 145 14.70 -40.43 -16.52
N ALA A 146 14.20 -39.23 -16.16
CA ALA A 146 13.15 -39.07 -15.17
C ALA A 146 11.76 -39.61 -15.61
N SER A 147 11.59 -39.99 -16.89
CA SER A 147 10.34 -40.53 -17.43
C SER A 147 10.32 -42.05 -17.57
N GLU A 148 11.45 -42.74 -17.46
CA GLU A 148 11.52 -44.21 -17.59
C GLU A 148 11.49 -44.92 -16.21
N ASP A 149 12.00 -44.29 -15.14
CA ASP A 149 12.06 -44.91 -13.80
C ASP A 149 10.75 -44.86 -12.98
N SER A 150 9.70 -44.19 -13.46
CA SER A 150 8.38 -44.17 -12.79
C SER A 150 7.45 -45.33 -13.18
N ALA A 151 7.93 -46.31 -13.94
CA ALA A 151 7.20 -47.56 -14.23
C ALA A 151 7.45 -48.68 -13.19
N VAL A 152 8.24 -48.42 -12.14
CA VAL A 152 8.67 -49.46 -11.18
C VAL A 152 7.77 -49.48 -9.93
N THR A 153 6.81 -50.39 -9.99
CA THR A 153 6.22 -51.14 -8.87
C THR A 153 5.65 -50.35 -7.67
N VAL A 154 4.35 -50.10 -7.70
CA VAL A 154 3.55 -49.91 -6.48
C VAL A 154 3.48 -51.24 -5.72
N VAL A 155 4.40 -51.46 -4.78
CA VAL A 155 4.27 -52.53 -3.79
C VAL A 155 3.50 -51.99 -2.59
N SER A 156 2.20 -52.29 -2.55
CA SER A 156 1.40 -52.12 -1.34
C SER A 156 2.03 -52.94 -0.22
N LYS A 157 2.29 -52.29 0.93
CA LYS A 157 2.78 -52.97 2.12
C LYS A 157 1.83 -52.68 3.28
N ASP A 158 0.92 -53.62 3.52
CA ASP A 158 0.04 -53.61 4.68
C ASP A 158 0.86 -53.72 5.98
N ALA A 159 0.55 -52.87 6.95
CA ALA A 159 0.96 -52.98 8.36
C ALA A 159 0.08 -52.10 9.27
N THR A 160 -1.18 -52.50 9.40
CA THR A 160 -2.00 -52.59 10.63
C THR A 160 -1.63 -51.76 11.87
N GLY A 161 -2.63 -51.01 12.38
CA GLY A 161 -2.80 -50.66 13.81
C GLY A 161 -2.56 -49.18 14.19
N GLU A 162 -3.37 -48.53 15.03
CA GLU A 162 -4.68 -48.88 15.62
C GLU A 162 -5.36 -47.59 16.19
N GLN A 163 -6.67 -47.41 15.95
CA GLN A 163 -7.72 -46.64 16.68
C GLN A 163 -7.39 -45.29 17.38
N SER A 164 -8.26 -44.26 17.43
CA SER A 164 -9.70 -44.10 17.15
C SER A 164 -10.02 -42.58 16.97
N ALA A 165 -11.23 -42.06 16.72
CA ALA A 165 -12.60 -42.59 16.65
C ALA A 165 -13.53 -41.65 15.82
N VAL A 166 -14.69 -42.19 15.38
CA VAL A 166 -16.09 -41.68 15.39
C VAL A 166 -16.31 -40.13 15.31
N GLU A 167 -17.09 -39.57 14.40
CA GLU A 167 -18.53 -39.80 14.06
C GLU A 167 -18.78 -39.32 12.60
N GLU A 168 -19.09 -40.15 11.60
CA GLU A 168 -20.39 -40.79 11.26
C GLU A 168 -21.55 -39.82 10.97
N LYS A 169 -21.85 -39.60 9.69
CA LYS A 169 -23.23 -39.46 9.20
C LYS A 169 -23.36 -39.74 7.69
N ASP A 170 -24.27 -40.65 7.36
CA ASP A 170 -24.63 -41.03 5.99
C ASP A 170 -25.51 -39.96 5.30
N GLU A 171 -25.50 -39.95 3.96
CA GLU A 171 -26.65 -40.50 3.21
C GLU A 171 -26.28 -40.81 1.74
N GLU A 172 -27.00 -41.78 1.18
CA GLU A 172 -26.72 -42.48 -0.08
C GLU A 172 -27.80 -42.17 -1.14
N ALA A 173 -27.42 -42.00 -2.41
CA ALA A 173 -28.35 -42.18 -3.54
C ALA A 173 -27.61 -42.39 -4.87
N ALA A 174 -27.84 -43.53 -5.52
CA ALA A 174 -27.24 -43.90 -6.80
C ALA A 174 -28.07 -43.49 -8.03
N LYS A 175 -27.38 -43.35 -9.18
CA LYS A 175 -27.82 -43.74 -10.55
C LYS A 175 -26.62 -43.60 -11.50
N ASP A 176 -26.07 -44.63 -12.13
CA ASP A 176 -26.61 -45.69 -13.02
C ASP A 176 -26.60 -45.29 -14.52
N GLY A 177 -25.65 -45.87 -15.26
CA GLY A 177 -25.85 -46.44 -16.61
C GLY A 177 -25.88 -45.55 -17.87
N LYS A 178 -24.71 -45.47 -18.55
CA LYS A 178 -24.44 -45.38 -20.02
C LYS A 178 -23.26 -44.41 -20.30
N GLY A 179 -22.26 -44.70 -21.13
CA GLY A 179 -22.06 -45.80 -22.08
C GLY A 179 -22.34 -45.38 -23.51
N GLU A 180 -21.33 -44.82 -24.20
CA GLU A 180 -21.17 -44.79 -25.67
C GLU A 180 -19.82 -44.16 -26.09
N ASP A 181 -19.19 -44.77 -27.10
CA ASP A 181 -18.24 -44.26 -28.09
C ASP A 181 -16.89 -43.63 -27.67
N GLU A 182 -15.93 -44.54 -27.48
CA GLU A 182 -14.49 -44.32 -27.64
C GLU A 182 -14.17 -43.80 -29.06
N LYS A 183 -13.61 -42.59 -29.13
CA LYS A 183 -13.21 -41.95 -30.39
C LYS A 183 -11.77 -41.50 -30.27
N ASP A 184 -10.87 -42.14 -31.04
CA ASP A 184 -9.43 -41.85 -31.04
C ASP A 184 -9.16 -40.37 -31.32
N GLY A 185 -8.92 -39.63 -30.23
CA GLY A 185 -8.61 -38.20 -30.26
C GLY A 185 -7.10 -38.00 -30.30
N ASP A 186 -6.62 -37.50 -31.44
CA ASP A 186 -5.23 -37.08 -31.67
C ASP A 186 -4.70 -36.29 -30.46
N SER A 187 -3.79 -36.92 -29.71
CA SER A 187 -3.51 -36.55 -28.32
C SER A 187 -2.67 -35.30 -28.25
N ALA A 188 -3.33 -34.14 -28.18
CA ALA A 188 -2.71 -32.84 -28.02
C ALA A 188 -1.69 -32.87 -26.85
N PRO A 189 -0.46 -32.35 -27.04
CA PRO A 189 0.63 -32.53 -26.09
C PRO A 189 0.24 -32.01 -24.71
N GLY A 190 0.30 -32.90 -23.71
CA GLY A 190 -0.26 -32.67 -22.39
C GLY A 190 0.21 -31.36 -21.76
N GLN A 191 -0.74 -30.60 -21.22
CA GLN A 191 -0.44 -29.47 -20.36
C GLN A 191 0.19 -29.99 -19.06
N GLU A 192 1.53 -30.06 -19.03
CA GLU A 192 2.27 -30.23 -17.78
C GLU A 192 1.79 -29.18 -16.77
N SER A 193 1.19 -29.63 -15.67
CA SER A 193 0.77 -28.75 -14.60
C SER A 193 2.01 -28.12 -13.93
N GLU A 194 2.37 -26.89 -14.33
CA GLU A 194 3.56 -26.21 -13.80
C GLU A 194 3.45 -26.08 -12.28
N THR A 195 4.25 -26.87 -11.55
CA THR A 195 4.25 -26.84 -10.09
C THR A 195 4.64 -25.44 -9.59
N PRO A 196 3.90 -24.88 -8.62
CA PRO A 196 3.91 -23.44 -8.35
C PRO A 196 5.15 -23.02 -7.55
N ILE A 197 6.24 -22.73 -8.27
CA ILE A 197 7.58 -22.41 -7.76
C ILE A 197 7.52 -21.39 -6.61
N SER A 198 7.77 -21.89 -5.40
CA SER A 198 7.95 -21.08 -4.20
C SER A 198 9.28 -20.32 -4.28
N VAL A 199 9.24 -19.00 -4.11
CA VAL A 199 10.44 -18.16 -4.10
C VAL A 199 10.40 -17.24 -2.90
N ALA A 200 11.27 -17.50 -1.93
CA ALA A 200 11.68 -16.48 -0.98
C ALA A 200 12.52 -15.43 -1.74
N ILE A 201 11.97 -14.22 -1.85
CA ILE A 201 12.71 -13.00 -2.16
C ILE A 201 12.90 -12.26 -0.83
N ASP A 202 14.03 -11.58 -0.63
CA ASP A 202 14.21 -10.59 0.43
C ASP A 202 13.81 -9.19 -0.10
N PRO A 203 12.52 -8.81 -0.20
CA PRO A 203 12.13 -7.51 -0.77
C PRO A 203 12.69 -6.34 0.06
N LEU A 204 12.87 -6.55 1.37
CA LEU A 204 13.20 -5.50 2.33
C LEU A 204 14.52 -4.78 2.01
N LYS A 205 15.54 -5.48 1.51
CA LYS A 205 16.85 -4.86 1.18
C LYS A 205 16.74 -3.84 0.04
N TRP A 206 15.94 -4.14 -0.98
CA TRP A 206 15.72 -3.27 -2.12
C TRP A 206 14.73 -2.15 -1.81
N VAL A 207 13.65 -2.48 -1.07
CA VAL A 207 12.65 -1.50 -0.61
C VAL A 207 13.26 -0.46 0.34
N ALA A 208 14.22 -0.83 1.19
CA ALA A 208 14.87 0.08 2.13
C ALA A 208 15.53 1.30 1.45
N TRP A 209 16.09 1.13 0.25
CA TRP A 209 16.66 2.25 -0.52
C TRP A 209 15.60 3.27 -0.94
N TRP A 210 14.43 2.79 -1.38
CA TRP A 210 13.32 3.66 -1.76
C TRP A 210 12.65 4.34 -0.56
N ILE A 211 12.61 3.68 0.61
CA ILE A 211 12.16 4.30 1.86
C ILE A 211 13.09 5.46 2.25
N LEU A 212 14.42 5.31 2.09
CA LEU A 212 15.39 6.37 2.39
C LEU A 212 15.15 7.63 1.54
N LEU A 213 14.78 7.48 0.26
CA LEU A 213 14.40 8.60 -0.63
C LEU A 213 13.04 9.24 -0.27
N TYR A 214 12.12 8.50 0.33
CA TYR A 214 10.81 9.01 0.75
C TYR A 214 10.90 9.90 2.00
N ILE A 215 11.80 9.60 2.94
CA ILE A 215 11.90 10.28 4.24
C ILE A 215 12.08 11.81 4.12
N PRO A 216 13.02 12.36 3.30
CA PRO A 216 13.14 13.81 3.12
C PRO A 216 11.88 14.47 2.55
N GLY A 217 11.22 13.82 1.59
CA GLY A 217 9.97 14.29 1.02
C GLY A 217 8.84 14.36 2.05
N MET A 218 8.74 13.35 2.92
CA MET A 218 7.80 13.35 4.04
C MET A 218 8.04 14.48 5.04
N PHE A 219 9.29 14.73 5.43
CA PHE A 219 9.59 15.85 6.33
C PHE A 219 9.23 17.20 5.71
N ALA A 220 9.58 17.43 4.44
CA ALA A 220 9.21 18.66 3.72
C ALA A 220 7.67 18.83 3.63
N GLY A 221 6.95 17.76 3.28
CA GLY A 221 5.49 17.76 3.21
C GLY A 221 4.81 18.05 4.55
N ILE A 222 5.30 17.45 5.64
CA ILE A 222 4.79 17.73 6.99
C ILE A 222 5.09 19.17 7.44
N VAL A 223 6.27 19.72 7.12
CA VAL A 223 6.58 21.13 7.45
C VAL A 223 5.63 22.09 6.72
N GLY A 224 5.38 21.90 5.42
CA GLY A 224 4.42 22.70 4.67
C GLY A 224 2.98 22.57 5.19
N LEU A 225 2.57 21.33 5.51
CA LEU A 225 1.25 21.06 6.11
C LEU A 225 1.07 21.74 7.46
N MET A 226 2.07 21.66 8.35
CA MET A 226 1.99 22.31 9.66
C MET A 226 2.00 23.84 9.53
N ALA A 227 2.71 24.39 8.55
CA ALA A 227 2.65 25.83 8.27
C ALA A 227 1.24 26.28 7.77
N LEU A 228 0.48 25.43 7.08
CA LEU A 228 -0.94 25.68 6.77
C LEU A 228 -1.84 25.54 8.01
N VAL A 229 -1.63 24.49 8.81
CA VAL A 229 -2.39 24.23 10.05
C VAL A 229 -2.23 25.38 11.05
N VAL A 230 -1.05 26.01 11.13
CA VAL A 230 -0.82 27.22 11.95
C VAL A 230 -1.57 28.44 11.41
N LYS A 231 -1.65 28.63 10.08
CA LYS A 231 -2.52 29.67 9.47
C LYS A 231 -4.00 29.41 9.78
N ALA A 232 -4.45 28.15 9.70
CA ALA A 232 -5.83 27.72 9.91
C ALA A 232 -6.18 27.39 11.38
N ARG A 233 -5.37 27.82 12.35
CA ARG A 233 -5.48 27.42 13.78
C ARG A 233 -6.84 27.75 14.43
N ASP A 234 -7.51 28.78 13.91
CA ASP A 234 -8.79 29.27 14.44
C ASP A 234 -9.96 28.38 13.96
N HIS A 235 -9.76 27.55 12.93
CA HIS A 235 -10.73 26.56 12.49
C HIS A 235 -10.81 25.37 13.46
N ALA A 236 -11.90 25.32 14.23
CA ALA A 236 -12.07 24.35 15.32
C ALA A 236 -11.95 22.87 14.88
N GLY A 237 -12.34 22.54 13.65
CA GLY A 237 -12.20 21.20 13.08
C GLY A 237 -10.72 20.79 12.89
N VAL A 238 -9.91 21.69 12.31
CA VAL A 238 -8.47 21.45 12.09
C VAL A 238 -7.77 21.28 13.44
N ARG A 239 -8.02 22.18 14.39
CA ARG A 239 -7.44 22.09 15.75
C ARG A 239 -7.75 20.76 16.45
N LYS A 240 -9.00 20.27 16.36
CA LYS A 240 -9.40 18.95 16.93
C LYS A 240 -8.68 17.80 16.23
N LEU A 241 -8.59 17.84 14.90
CA LEU A 241 -7.88 16.83 14.09
C LEU A 241 -6.39 16.78 14.44
N THR A 242 -5.72 17.94 14.51
CA THR A 242 -4.29 18.06 14.87
C THR A 242 -4.02 17.52 16.27
N ALA A 243 -4.85 17.89 17.25
CA ALA A 243 -4.74 17.36 18.62
C ALA A 243 -4.87 15.82 18.63
N GLY A 244 -5.90 15.27 17.97
CA GLY A 244 -6.09 13.81 17.87
C GLY A 244 -4.91 13.09 17.21
N PHE A 245 -4.38 13.63 16.12
CA PHE A 245 -3.18 13.09 15.44
C PHE A 245 -1.97 13.01 16.39
N TYR A 246 -1.62 14.11 17.06
CA TYR A 246 -0.49 14.13 17.98
C TYR A 246 -0.73 13.25 19.22
N THR A 247 -1.96 13.14 19.73
CA THR A 247 -2.28 12.22 20.82
C THR A 247 -2.06 10.76 20.43
N ILE A 248 -2.55 10.34 19.25
CA ILE A 248 -2.39 8.96 18.76
C ILE A 248 -0.91 8.62 18.51
N VAL A 249 -0.19 9.49 17.79
CA VAL A 249 1.24 9.30 17.49
C VAL A 249 2.07 9.31 18.79
N GLY A 250 1.84 10.27 19.67
CA GLY A 250 2.56 10.43 20.93
C GLY A 250 2.35 9.25 21.87
N ALA A 251 1.10 8.79 22.04
CA ALA A 251 0.79 7.61 22.85
C ALA A 251 1.42 6.34 22.26
N GLY A 252 1.35 6.13 20.95
CA GLY A 252 1.98 4.98 20.28
C GLY A 252 3.51 4.96 20.45
N ALA A 253 4.16 6.11 20.23
CA ALA A 253 5.60 6.25 20.43
C ALA A 253 6.02 6.04 21.90
N LEU A 254 5.22 6.52 22.86
CA LEU A 254 5.46 6.32 24.29
C LEU A 254 5.31 4.84 24.69
N VAL A 255 4.27 4.15 24.21
CA VAL A 255 4.09 2.71 24.46
C VAL A 255 5.26 1.89 23.91
N VAL A 256 5.72 2.18 22.69
CA VAL A 256 6.89 1.49 22.11
C VAL A 256 8.18 1.86 22.84
N GLY A 257 8.37 3.12 23.21
CA GLY A 257 9.53 3.56 24.01
C GLY A 257 9.61 2.85 25.36
N LEU A 258 8.51 2.80 26.11
CA LEU A 258 8.41 2.04 27.37
C LEU A 258 8.63 0.54 27.13
N GLY A 259 8.05 -0.02 26.07
CA GLY A 259 8.25 -1.43 25.68
C GLY A 259 9.72 -1.78 25.40
N ILE A 260 10.46 -0.88 24.74
CA ILE A 260 11.90 -1.01 24.53
C ILE A 260 12.65 -0.93 25.87
N VAL A 261 12.40 0.10 26.68
CA VAL A 261 13.08 0.31 27.97
C VAL A 261 12.85 -0.88 28.92
N CYS A 262 11.61 -1.38 29.04
CA CYS A 262 11.30 -2.53 29.87
C CYS A 262 11.97 -3.83 29.35
N ARG A 263 12.02 -4.03 28.02
CA ARG A 263 12.74 -5.18 27.44
C ARG A 263 14.25 -5.09 27.66
N LEU A 264 14.84 -3.91 27.50
CA LEU A 264 16.28 -3.70 27.73
C LEU A 264 16.64 -3.90 29.21
N ARG A 265 15.86 -3.33 30.15
CA ARG A 265 16.05 -3.54 31.59
C ARG A 265 15.98 -5.02 31.98
N LYS A 266 15.01 -5.77 31.44
CA LYS A 266 14.90 -7.22 31.66
C LYS A 266 16.05 -8.02 31.01
N GLN A 267 16.77 -7.44 30.05
CA GLN A 267 17.88 -8.09 29.35
C GLN A 267 19.27 -7.76 29.93
N ASN A 268 19.36 -6.98 31.02
CA ASN A 268 20.64 -6.64 31.67
C ASN A 268 21.43 -7.88 32.16
N ASP A 269 20.79 -9.04 32.31
CA ASP A 269 21.46 -10.30 32.69
C ASP A 269 22.14 -11.07 31.53
N LEU A 270 21.87 -10.75 30.26
CA LEU A 270 22.43 -11.52 29.12
C LEU A 270 22.99 -10.65 27.99
N GLY A 271 24.32 -10.64 27.89
CA GLY A 271 25.15 -9.88 26.96
C GLY A 271 25.03 -10.26 25.47
N GLN A 272 23.84 -10.07 24.89
CA GLN A 272 23.57 -10.22 23.45
C GLN A 272 23.21 -8.86 22.80
N PRO A 273 24.21 -8.04 22.41
CA PRO A 273 23.96 -6.71 21.83
C PRO A 273 23.14 -6.77 20.51
N GLU A 274 23.30 -7.83 19.71
CA GLU A 274 22.53 -8.04 18.48
C GLU A 274 21.02 -8.26 18.69
N ARG A 275 20.59 -8.65 19.90
CA ARG A 275 19.15 -8.72 20.24
C ARG A 275 18.61 -7.33 20.58
N ALA A 276 19.34 -6.55 21.38
CA ALA A 276 18.99 -5.18 21.71
C ALA A 276 18.91 -4.30 20.46
N LYS A 277 19.91 -4.39 19.57
CA LYS A 277 19.93 -3.68 18.27
C LYS A 277 18.69 -3.99 17.41
N ARG A 278 18.31 -5.26 17.29
CA ARG A 278 17.08 -5.66 16.56
C ARG A 278 15.80 -5.13 17.19
N ILE A 279 15.70 -5.08 18.53
CA ILE A 279 14.55 -4.50 19.23
C ILE A 279 14.46 -2.99 18.98
N ILE A 280 15.58 -2.27 19.11
CA ILE A 280 15.63 -0.81 18.90
C ILE A 280 15.32 -0.45 17.45
N VAL A 281 15.94 -1.12 16.48
CA VAL A 281 15.67 -0.89 15.05
C VAL A 281 14.23 -1.25 14.70
N GLY A 282 13.69 -2.36 15.19
CA GLY A 282 12.29 -2.73 14.97
C GLY A 282 11.31 -1.70 15.53
N GLY A 283 11.57 -1.18 16.73
CA GLY A 283 10.78 -0.11 17.33
C GLY A 283 10.86 1.20 16.55
N LEU A 284 12.06 1.59 16.10
CA LEU A 284 12.25 2.79 15.27
C LEU A 284 11.51 2.69 13.94
N VAL A 285 11.62 1.54 13.25
CA VAL A 285 10.89 1.26 12.00
C VAL A 285 9.37 1.32 12.23
N TRP A 286 8.87 0.80 13.36
CA TRP A 286 7.45 0.89 13.71
C TRP A 286 7.01 2.34 13.96
N ILE A 287 7.79 3.14 14.70
CA ILE A 287 7.46 4.55 14.99
C ILE A 287 7.46 5.37 13.70
N VAL A 288 8.51 5.26 12.88
CA VAL A 288 8.61 5.99 11.61
C VAL A 288 7.51 5.55 10.63
N GLY A 289 7.27 4.23 10.51
CA GLY A 289 6.24 3.69 9.62
C GLY A 289 4.82 4.11 10.01
N SER A 290 4.46 3.98 11.30
CA SER A 290 3.14 4.40 11.79
C SER A 290 2.94 5.92 11.70
N PHE A 291 3.96 6.72 12.03
CA PHE A 291 3.96 8.17 11.80
C PHE A 291 3.74 8.50 10.32
N SER A 292 4.46 7.84 9.40
CA SER A 292 4.35 8.09 7.95
C SER A 292 2.94 7.83 7.44
N ILE A 293 2.32 6.72 7.86
CA ILE A 293 0.95 6.35 7.44
C ILE A 293 -0.08 7.34 8.00
N LEU A 294 -0.01 7.65 9.30
CA LEU A 294 -0.93 8.58 9.95
C LEU A 294 -0.74 10.02 9.42
N ALA A 295 0.49 10.43 9.11
CA ALA A 295 0.83 11.72 8.54
C ALA A 295 0.14 11.93 7.18
N VAL A 296 0.18 10.93 6.30
CA VAL A 296 -0.48 10.96 5.00
C VAL A 296 -1.99 11.15 5.17
N PHE A 297 -2.64 10.34 6.02
CA PHE A 297 -4.08 10.47 6.29
C PHE A 297 -4.42 11.83 6.90
N TYR A 298 -3.65 12.29 7.89
CA TYR A 298 -3.80 13.61 8.49
C TYR A 298 -3.71 14.73 7.44
N SER A 299 -2.81 14.62 6.46
CA SER A 299 -2.70 15.60 5.36
C SER A 299 -3.97 15.68 4.52
N ASP A 300 -4.60 14.55 4.19
CA ASP A 300 -5.82 14.54 3.38
C ASP A 300 -7.00 15.16 4.14
N TRP A 301 -7.20 14.77 5.40
CA TRP A 301 -8.26 15.30 6.26
C TRP A 301 -8.08 16.78 6.57
N ALA A 302 -6.85 17.22 6.89
CA ALA A 302 -6.56 18.62 7.18
C ALA A 302 -6.80 19.51 5.95
N LEU A 303 -6.31 19.11 4.77
CA LEU A 303 -6.57 19.84 3.52
C LEU A 303 -8.06 19.89 3.20
N GLY A 304 -8.79 18.77 3.34
CA GLY A 304 -10.25 18.74 3.12
C GLY A 304 -11.04 19.65 4.06
N MET A 305 -10.62 19.76 5.33
CA MET A 305 -11.23 20.69 6.28
C MET A 305 -10.89 22.15 5.98
N MET A 306 -9.64 22.47 5.66
CA MET A 306 -9.22 23.84 5.34
C MET A 306 -9.85 24.35 4.03
N ALA A 307 -10.07 23.45 3.06
CA ALA A 307 -10.70 23.78 1.77
C ALA A 307 -12.23 23.87 1.81
N GLY A 308 -12.87 23.62 2.96
CA GLY A 308 -14.34 23.47 3.04
C GLY A 308 -14.91 22.27 2.26
N ASN A 309 -14.05 21.40 1.72
CA ASN A 309 -14.40 20.31 0.82
C ASN A 309 -13.89 18.98 1.37
N LEU A 310 -14.58 18.45 2.38
CA LEU A 310 -14.18 17.22 3.07
C LEU A 310 -14.19 15.99 2.15
N SER A 311 -15.07 15.97 1.14
CA SER A 311 -15.12 14.90 0.13
C SER A 311 -13.85 14.82 -0.71
N GLY A 312 -13.24 15.99 -0.99
CA GLY A 312 -12.12 16.12 -1.91
C GLY A 312 -12.51 15.98 -3.39
N LEU A 313 -13.80 16.15 -3.73
CA LEU A 313 -14.28 16.18 -5.12
C LEU A 313 -13.76 17.42 -5.85
N PRO A 314 -13.23 17.31 -7.07
CA PRO A 314 -12.80 18.46 -7.85
C PRO A 314 -14.00 19.27 -8.37
N SER A 315 -13.91 20.59 -8.34
CA SER A 315 -14.87 21.51 -8.97
C SER A 315 -14.26 22.17 -10.22
N GLY A 316 -15.08 22.38 -11.25
CA GLY A 316 -14.70 23.06 -12.49
C GLY A 316 -13.68 22.30 -13.36
N ASP A 317 -12.90 23.08 -14.12
CA ASP A 317 -12.08 22.61 -15.26
C ASP A 317 -10.95 21.65 -14.88
N ASN A 318 -10.52 21.66 -13.61
CA ASN A 318 -9.45 20.79 -13.11
C ASN A 318 -9.91 19.34 -12.85
N SER A 319 -11.21 19.05 -12.94
CA SER A 319 -11.79 17.73 -12.73
C SER A 319 -11.19 16.64 -13.62
N ALA A 320 -10.94 16.92 -14.91
CA ALA A 320 -10.32 15.95 -15.82
C ALA A 320 -8.89 15.57 -15.38
N LEU A 321 -8.07 16.55 -14.97
CA LEU A 321 -6.70 16.31 -14.49
C LEU A 321 -6.69 15.52 -13.18
N TYR A 322 -7.60 15.85 -12.26
CA TYR A 322 -7.80 15.13 -11.00
C TYR A 322 -8.13 13.65 -11.24
N TRP A 323 -9.15 13.37 -12.04
CA TRP A 323 -9.58 11.99 -12.31
C TRP A 323 -8.54 11.21 -13.09
N THR A 324 -7.83 11.84 -14.03
CA THR A 324 -6.70 11.21 -14.74
C THR A 324 -5.56 10.85 -13.78
N TYR A 325 -5.21 11.72 -12.83
CA TYR A 325 -4.23 11.40 -11.79
C TYR A 325 -4.72 10.25 -10.89
N TRP A 326 -5.98 10.31 -10.46
CA TRP A 326 -6.56 9.29 -9.59
C TRP A 326 -6.57 7.92 -10.25
N ILE A 327 -7.04 7.81 -11.51
CA ILE A 327 -7.10 6.56 -12.28
C ILE A 327 -5.68 6.06 -12.61
N SER A 328 -4.77 6.92 -13.08
CA SER A 328 -3.40 6.50 -13.43
C SER A 328 -2.65 5.90 -12.23
N LYS A 329 -2.84 6.45 -11.03
CA LYS A 329 -2.30 5.90 -9.77
C LYS A 329 -2.89 4.52 -9.40
N ARG A 330 -4.04 4.12 -9.98
CA ARG A 330 -4.67 2.80 -9.80
C ARG A 330 -4.33 1.79 -10.91
N LEU A 331 -3.71 2.18 -12.03
CA LEU A 331 -3.35 1.22 -13.09
C LEU A 331 -2.55 -0.01 -12.61
N PRO A 332 -1.62 0.09 -11.62
CA PRO A 332 -0.95 -1.09 -11.05
C PRO A 332 -1.88 -2.11 -10.37
N MET A 333 -3.13 -1.74 -10.05
CA MET A 333 -4.12 -2.68 -9.48
C MET A 333 -4.72 -3.62 -10.52
N PHE A 334 -4.81 -3.17 -11.77
CA PHE A 334 -5.30 -3.97 -12.90
C PHE A 334 -4.23 -4.91 -13.48
N SER A 335 -3.11 -5.06 -12.78
CA SER A 335 -2.13 -6.13 -12.97
C SER A 335 -2.78 -7.49 -12.66
N LEU A 336 -2.73 -8.41 -13.63
CA LEU A 336 -3.42 -9.71 -13.60
C LEU A 336 -2.42 -10.88 -13.69
#